data_AF-A0A838I378-F1
#
_entry.id   AF-A0A838I378-F1
#
_cell.length_a   1.000
_cell.length_b   1.000
_cell.length_c   1.000
_cell.angle_alpha   90.00
_cell.angle_beta   90.00
_cell.angle_gamma   90.00
#
_symmetry.space_group_name_H-M   'P 1'
#
loop_
_entity.id
_entity.type
_entity.pdbx_description
1 polymer ?
#
loop_
_entity_poly.entity_id
_entity_poly.type
_entity_poly.pdbx_seq_one_letter_code
_entity_poly.pdbx_strand_id
1 'polypeptide(L)'
;MDPDAWSWEPFPTAHHRFDPPSGRFRVRYAATAPAAAARERFPGRMITEADGGLHLVRLDGAPSALHLTRRGNLDALGVDDRFSTGRLDDPGVHGDPLLTTAQQLSDAVYDWWNEAPPSLVYRTRSTP
;
A
#
# COMPACT_ATOMS: atom_id res chain seq x y z
N MET A 1 -18.75 -1.43 12.08
CA MET A 1 -18.86 -2.01 10.73
C MET A 1 -18.24 -3.39 10.80
N ASP A 2 -18.97 -4.41 10.36
CA ASP A 2 -18.50 -5.79 10.32
C ASP A 2 -17.49 -5.95 9.15
N PRO A 3 -16.31 -6.57 9.35
CA PRO A 3 -15.40 -6.94 8.26
C PRO A 3 -16.06 -7.73 7.13
N ASP A 4 -17.12 -8.49 7.42
CA ASP A 4 -17.87 -9.26 6.43
C ASP A 4 -18.65 -8.35 5.45
N ALA A 5 -18.92 -7.11 5.84
CA ALA A 5 -19.53 -6.11 4.97
C ALA A 5 -18.51 -5.41 4.05
N TRP A 6 -17.22 -5.73 4.17
CA TRP A 6 -16.21 -5.12 3.33
C TRP A 6 -16.15 -5.80 1.97
N SER A 7 -16.07 -5.01 0.91
CA SER A 7 -15.69 -5.53 -0.40
C SER A 7 -14.23 -5.99 -0.36
N TRP A 8 -14.04 -7.30 -0.54
CA TRP A 8 -12.74 -7.93 -0.71
C TRP A 8 -12.33 -8.02 -2.19
N GLU A 9 -13.21 -7.59 -3.09
CA GLU A 9 -12.96 -7.55 -4.51
C GLU A 9 -11.79 -6.62 -4.85
N PRO A 10 -10.86 -7.05 -5.72
CA PRO A 10 -9.75 -6.24 -6.21
C PRO A 10 -10.25 -5.05 -7.03
N PHE A 11 -9.38 -4.05 -7.21
CA PHE A 11 -9.69 -2.98 -8.15
C PHE A 11 -9.54 -3.48 -9.59
N PRO A 12 -10.40 -3.05 -10.54
CA PRO A 12 -10.28 -3.42 -11.96
C PRO A 12 -8.95 -2.96 -12.59
N THR A 13 -8.38 -1.88 -12.03
CA THR A 13 -7.09 -1.32 -12.43
C THR A 13 -6.32 -0.96 -11.16
N ALA A 14 -5.00 -1.16 -11.17
CA ALA A 14 -4.15 -0.79 -10.04
C ALA A 14 -4.08 0.74 -9.88
N HIS A 15 -4.58 1.27 -8.76
CA HIS A 15 -4.67 2.71 -8.50
C HIS A 15 -3.62 3.20 -7.50
N HIS A 16 -3.17 2.32 -6.61
CA HIS A 16 -2.25 2.64 -5.55
C HIS A 16 -0.93 1.87 -5.70
N ARG A 17 0.06 2.27 -4.88
CA ARG A 17 1.46 1.81 -4.98
C ARG A 17 1.62 0.30 -5.03
N PHE A 18 0.81 -0.42 -4.26
CA PHE A 18 0.88 -1.87 -4.13
C PHE A 18 -0.41 -2.55 -4.61
N ASP A 19 -1.24 -1.86 -5.40
CA ASP A 19 -2.38 -2.55 -6.02
C ASP A 19 -1.83 -3.51 -7.10
N PRO A 20 -2.22 -4.80 -7.09
CA PRO A 20 -1.67 -5.77 -8.02
C PRO A 20 -2.22 -5.53 -9.43
N PRO A 21 -1.36 -5.45 -10.47
CA PRO A 21 -1.81 -5.34 -11.86
C PRO A 21 -2.63 -6.55 -12.31
N SER A 22 -2.38 -7.72 -11.72
CA SER A 22 -3.16 -8.93 -12.03
C SER A 22 -4.63 -8.85 -11.63
N GLY A 23 -4.98 -7.95 -10.70
CA GLY A 23 -6.32 -7.86 -10.15
C GLY A 23 -6.78 -9.14 -9.45
N ARG A 24 -5.87 -9.97 -8.92
CA ARG A 24 -6.23 -11.24 -8.23
C ARG A 24 -6.65 -11.07 -6.77
N PHE A 25 -6.19 -10.01 -6.11
CA PHE A 25 -6.44 -9.77 -4.69
C PHE A 25 -6.49 -8.29 -4.36
N ARG A 26 -7.10 -7.95 -3.22
CA ARG A 26 -7.21 -6.57 -2.75
C ARG A 26 -6.12 -6.24 -1.72
N VAL A 27 -5.40 -5.15 -1.97
CA VAL A 27 -4.52 -4.55 -0.96
C VAL A 27 -5.28 -3.54 -0.11
N ARG A 28 -5.05 -3.60 1.20
CA ARG A 28 -5.52 -2.61 2.17
C ARG A 28 -4.34 -1.92 2.81
N TYR A 29 -4.45 -0.61 2.93
CA TYR A 29 -3.41 0.22 3.53
C TYR A 29 -3.75 0.46 5.00
N ALA A 30 -2.76 0.22 5.85
CA ALA A 30 -2.83 0.45 7.29
C ALA A 30 -1.60 1.25 7.71
N ALA A 31 -1.72 1.94 8.85
CA ALA A 31 -0.61 2.66 9.45
C ALA A 31 -0.56 2.39 10.95
N THR A 32 0.61 2.61 11.54
CA THR A 32 0.85 2.40 12.98
C THR A 32 0.15 3.43 13.87
N ALA A 33 -0.34 4.53 13.31
CA ALA A 33 -1.06 5.57 14.04
C ALA A 33 -2.23 6.14 13.20
N PRO A 34 -3.36 6.54 13.84
CA PRO A 34 -4.48 7.19 13.18
C PRO A 34 -4.10 8.37 12.27
N ALA A 35 -3.20 9.24 12.76
CA ALA A 35 -2.74 10.40 12.01
C ALA A 35 -1.97 10.01 10.75
N ALA A 36 -1.20 8.91 10.78
CA ALA A 36 -0.48 8.41 9.61
C ALA A 36 -1.46 7.80 8.59
N ALA A 37 -2.46 7.04 9.04
CA ALA A 37 -3.50 6.51 8.16
C ALA A 37 -4.29 7.63 7.45
N ALA A 38 -4.65 8.69 8.19
CA ALA A 38 -5.29 9.87 7.63
C ALA A 38 -4.41 10.58 6.60
N ARG A 39 -3.10 10.77 6.88
CA ARG A 39 -2.16 11.39 5.91
C ARG A 39 -2.03 10.58 4.63
N GLU A 40 -1.98 9.25 4.73
CA GLU A 40 -1.89 8.39 3.54
C GLU A 40 -3.19 8.42 2.73
N ARG A 41 -4.35 8.43 3.38
CA ARG A 41 -5.66 8.49 2.70
C ARG A 41 -5.96 9.85 2.07
N PHE A 42 -5.51 10.94 2.69
CA PHE A 42 -5.81 12.32 2.29
C PHE A 42 -4.52 13.11 2.03
N PRO A 43 -3.72 12.73 1.02
CA PRO A 43 -2.42 13.34 0.80
C PRO A 43 -2.56 14.80 0.39
N GLY A 44 -2.04 15.71 1.22
CA GLY A 44 -1.98 17.14 0.93
C GLY A 44 -3.33 17.85 0.89
N ARG A 45 -4.38 17.28 1.48
CA ARG A 45 -5.71 17.93 1.55
C ARG A 45 -6.31 17.89 2.96
N MET A 46 -7.19 18.85 3.23
CA MET A 46 -8.01 18.84 4.45
C MET A 46 -9.12 17.79 4.35
N ILE A 47 -9.50 17.24 5.51
CA ILE A 47 -10.67 16.38 5.68
C ILE A 47 -11.89 17.30 5.79
N THR A 48 -12.96 17.00 5.04
CA THR A 48 -14.20 17.80 5.03
C THR A 48 -15.41 16.96 5.45
N GLU A 49 -16.58 17.58 5.58
CA GLU A 49 -17.82 16.87 5.89
C GLU A 49 -18.17 15.78 4.86
N ALA A 50 -17.73 15.93 3.61
CA ALA A 50 -17.88 14.92 2.57
C ALA A 50 -17.14 13.60 2.89
N ASP A 51 -16.14 13.65 3.77
CA ASP A 51 -15.40 12.48 4.26
C ASP A 51 -16.08 11.81 5.47
N GLY A 52 -17.19 12.37 5.99
CA GLY A 52 -17.84 11.94 7.24
C GLY A 52 -18.38 10.50 7.26
N GLY A 53 -18.51 9.86 6.10
CA GLY A 53 -18.88 8.44 5.97
C GLY A 53 -17.70 7.46 6.08
N LEU A 54 -16.47 7.95 6.26
CA LEU A 54 -15.28 7.12 6.36
C LEU A 54 -15.01 6.69 7.81
N HIS A 55 -14.57 5.45 7.97
CA HIS A 55 -14.27 4.87 9.28
C HIS A 55 -12.78 4.54 9.40
N LEU A 56 -12.20 4.86 10.56
CA LEU A 56 -10.89 4.36 10.96
C LEU A 56 -11.07 3.05 11.71
N VAL A 57 -10.39 2.00 11.25
CA VAL A 57 -10.50 0.66 11.83
C VAL A 57 -9.16 0.29 12.45
N ARG A 58 -9.20 -0.16 13.71
CA ARG A 58 -8.04 -0.73 14.39
C ARG A 58 -7.89 -2.18 13.97
N LEU A 59 -6.68 -2.55 13.56
CA LEU A 59 -6.31 -3.93 13.31
C LEU A 59 -5.58 -4.46 14.56
N ASP A 60 -5.98 -5.63 15.03
CA ASP A 60 -5.32 -6.30 16.16
C ASP A 60 -4.33 -7.36 15.64
N GLY A 61 -3.12 -7.36 16.21
CA GLY A 61 -2.01 -8.21 15.78
C GLY A 61 -1.12 -7.57 14.70
N ALA A 62 0.16 -7.94 14.73
CA ALA A 62 1.11 -7.60 13.67
C ALA A 62 1.35 -8.88 12.84
N PRO A 63 0.80 -9.00 11.63
CA PRO A 63 1.07 -10.16 10.79
C PRO A 63 2.56 -10.24 10.46
N SER A 64 3.05 -11.43 10.08
CA SER A 64 4.34 -11.57 9.44
C SER A 64 4.46 -10.54 8.30
N ALA A 65 5.61 -9.88 8.20
CA ALA A 65 5.78 -8.72 7.36
C ALA A 65 7.08 -8.75 6.56
N LEU A 66 6.99 -8.38 5.28
CA LEU A 66 8.14 -8.03 4.46
C LEU A 66 8.48 -6.55 4.68
N HIS A 67 9.56 -6.30 5.42
CA HIS A 67 9.98 -4.95 5.78
C HIS A 67 10.79 -4.30 4.66
N LEU A 68 10.14 -3.52 3.81
CA LEU A 68 10.77 -2.67 2.78
C LEU A 68 11.47 -1.43 3.39
N THR A 69 11.38 -1.24 4.71
CA THR A 69 12.09 -0.18 5.44
C THR A 69 13.56 -0.52 5.73
N ARG A 70 13.95 -1.78 5.52
CA ARG A 70 15.29 -2.31 5.78
C ARG A 70 16.09 -2.40 4.49
N ARG A 71 17.27 -1.78 4.48
CA ARG A 71 18.15 -1.75 3.31
C ARG A 71 18.50 -3.15 2.77
N GLY A 72 18.85 -4.09 3.64
CA GLY A 72 19.17 -5.46 3.21
C GLY A 72 18.03 -6.17 2.47
N ASN A 73 16.76 -5.87 2.80
CA ASN A 73 15.63 -6.42 2.08
C ASN A 73 15.45 -5.75 0.71
N LEU A 74 15.65 -4.43 0.63
CA LEU A 74 15.62 -3.69 -0.63
C LEU A 74 16.72 -4.16 -1.58
N ASP A 75 17.94 -4.33 -1.07
CA ASP A 75 19.10 -4.83 -1.83
C ASP A 75 18.84 -6.26 -2.33
N ALA A 76 18.27 -7.14 -1.49
CA ALA A 76 17.92 -8.51 -1.88
C ALA A 76 16.82 -8.57 -2.95
N LEU A 77 15.91 -7.59 -2.97
CA LEU A 77 14.88 -7.44 -3.99
C LEU A 77 15.38 -6.67 -5.23
N GLY A 78 16.57 -6.08 -5.18
CA GLY A 78 17.11 -5.24 -6.24
C GLY A 78 16.31 -3.96 -6.48
N VAL A 79 15.65 -3.43 -5.46
CA VAL A 79 14.76 -2.25 -5.57
C VAL A 79 15.31 -1.03 -4.85
N ASP A 80 15.00 0.13 -5.41
CA ASP A 80 15.43 1.44 -4.93
C ASP A 80 14.67 1.87 -3.65
N ASP A 81 15.31 2.67 -2.79
CA ASP A 81 14.72 3.08 -1.50
C ASP A 81 13.46 3.96 -1.65
N ARG A 82 13.27 4.57 -2.83
CA ARG A 82 12.05 5.29 -3.21
C ARG A 82 10.80 4.41 -3.20
N PHE A 83 10.92 3.08 -3.21
CA PHE A 83 9.81 2.16 -2.90
C PHE A 83 9.19 2.49 -1.53
N SER A 84 10.04 2.78 -0.56
CA SER A 84 9.65 3.11 0.80
C SER A 84 9.36 4.58 0.99
N THR A 85 10.03 5.50 0.29
CA THR A 85 10.05 6.94 0.65
C THR A 85 9.50 7.86 -0.43
N GLY A 86 9.43 7.40 -1.68
CA GLY A 86 9.14 8.22 -2.84
C GLY A 86 7.66 8.58 -2.96
N ARG A 87 7.40 9.73 -3.59
CA ARG A 87 6.09 10.03 -4.16
C ARG A 87 6.09 9.44 -5.57
N LEU A 88 5.39 8.32 -5.75
CA LEU A 88 5.24 7.66 -7.04
C LEU A 88 3.95 8.22 -7.67
N ASP A 89 4.06 9.35 -8.38
CA ASP A 89 2.90 10.04 -8.97
C ASP A 89 2.47 9.43 -10.33
N ASP A 90 1.23 9.81 -10.72
CA ASP A 90 0.17 9.13 -11.48
C ASP A 90 0.37 8.94 -13.02
N PRO A 91 -0.60 8.33 -13.76
CA PRO A 91 -0.49 7.16 -14.61
C PRO A 91 -0.51 7.58 -16.10
N GLY A 92 0.21 8.65 -16.41
CA GLY A 92 0.31 9.18 -17.77
C GLY A 92 1.30 8.39 -18.61
N VAL A 93 1.49 8.82 -19.87
CA VAL A 93 2.44 8.24 -20.84
C VAL A 93 3.90 8.20 -20.33
N HIS A 94 4.18 8.86 -19.20
CA HIS A 94 5.49 8.92 -18.51
C HIS A 94 5.39 8.70 -16.99
N GLY A 95 4.53 7.80 -16.52
CA GLY A 95 4.45 7.44 -15.09
C GLY A 95 5.79 6.94 -14.52
N ASP A 96 6.01 7.09 -13.21
CA ASP A 96 7.24 6.61 -12.57
C ASP A 96 7.33 5.08 -12.73
N PRO A 97 8.39 4.53 -13.37
CA PRO A 97 8.54 3.09 -13.53
C PRO A 97 8.55 2.33 -12.19
N LEU A 98 8.94 2.99 -11.10
CA LEU A 98 8.87 2.41 -9.77
C LEU A 98 7.44 2.12 -9.31
N LEU A 99 6.43 2.85 -9.81
CA LEU A 99 5.03 2.54 -9.52
C LEU A 99 4.68 1.15 -10.09
N THR A 100 5.00 0.91 -11.36
CA THR A 100 4.80 -0.39 -12.01
C THR A 100 5.56 -1.49 -11.28
N THR A 101 6.81 -1.25 -10.90
CA THR A 101 7.60 -2.26 -10.17
C THR A 101 7.03 -2.53 -8.77
N ALA A 102 6.52 -1.52 -8.05
CA ALA A 102 5.88 -1.70 -6.75
C ALA A 102 4.56 -2.48 -6.85
N GLN A 103 3.78 -2.22 -7.90
CA GLN A 103 2.57 -2.98 -8.19
C GLN A 103 2.89 -4.44 -8.53
N GLN A 104 3.89 -4.68 -9.39
CA GLN A 104 4.38 -6.03 -9.74
C GLN A 104 4.97 -6.78 -8.54
N LEU A 105 5.64 -6.08 -7.62
CA LEU A 105 6.13 -6.68 -6.37
C LEU A 105 4.99 -7.30 -5.55
N SER A 106 3.80 -6.71 -5.59
CA SER A 106 2.65 -7.22 -4.86
C SER A 106 2.20 -8.57 -5.41
N ASP A 107 2.16 -8.72 -6.74
CA ASP A 107 1.91 -10.01 -7.40
C ASP A 107 3.00 -11.04 -7.08
N ALA A 108 4.27 -10.64 -7.17
CA ALA A 108 5.38 -11.54 -6.88
C ALA A 108 5.37 -12.06 -5.42
N VAL A 109 5.02 -11.19 -4.46
CA VAL A 109 4.91 -11.58 -3.05
C VAL A 109 3.70 -12.49 -2.82
N TYR A 110 2.57 -12.24 -3.48
CA TYR A 110 1.41 -13.13 -3.46
C TYR A 110 1.77 -14.54 -3.95
N ASP A 111 2.49 -14.63 -5.07
CA ASP A 111 2.90 -15.91 -5.66
C ASP A 111 3.95 -16.63 -4.82
N TRP A 112 4.98 -15.93 -4.32
CA TRP A 112 6.02 -16.51 -3.49
C TRP A 112 5.44 -17.12 -2.19
N TRP A 113 4.42 -16.49 -1.62
CA TRP A 113 3.77 -16.98 -0.40
C TRP A 113 2.57 -17.89 -0.65
N ASN A 114 2.45 -18.49 -1.84
CA ASN A 114 1.37 -19.41 -2.18
C ASN A 114 -0.01 -18.83 -1.82
N GLU A 115 -0.28 -17.61 -2.28
CA GLU A 115 -1.57 -16.93 -2.11
C GLU A 115 -1.86 -16.45 -0.67
N ALA A 116 -0.90 -16.60 0.26
CA ALA A 116 -1.00 -16.13 1.64
C ALA A 116 0.09 -15.09 1.98
N PRO A 117 0.14 -13.94 1.27
CA PRO A 117 1.24 -12.99 1.40
C PRO A 117 1.31 -12.35 2.81
N PRO A 118 2.53 -12.10 3.32
CA PRO A 118 2.72 -11.24 4.49
C PRO A 118 2.34 -9.79 4.15
N SER A 119 2.18 -8.97 5.19
CA SER A 119 2.02 -7.52 4.97
C SER A 119 3.30 -6.90 4.42
N LEU A 120 3.17 -5.94 3.51
CA LEU A 120 4.28 -5.10 3.04
C LEU A 120 4.44 -3.88 3.95
N VAL A 121 5.56 -3.75 4.64
CA VAL A 121 5.83 -2.62 5.53
C VAL A 121 6.81 -1.67 4.86
N TYR A 122 6.30 -0.49 4.50
CA TYR A 122 7.05 0.59 3.88
C TYR A 122 7.05 1.84 4.78
N ARG A 123 7.92 2.82 4.50
CA ARG A 123 7.94 4.06 5.30
C ARG A 123 6.75 4.93 4.88
N THR A 124 5.95 5.34 5.85
CA THR A 124 4.95 6.38 5.60
C THR A 124 5.67 7.68 5.24
N ARG A 125 5.06 8.48 4.37
CA ARG A 125 5.63 9.77 3.99
C ARG A 125 5.82 10.64 5.24
N SER A 126 7.07 10.99 5.54
CA SER A 126 7.36 12.13 6.40
C SER A 126 7.34 13.37 5.50
N THR A 127 6.24 14.11 5.47
CA THR A 127 6.33 15.51 5.06
C THR A 127 7.20 16.26 6.07
N PRO A 128 8.09 17.17 5.64
CA PRO A 128 8.59 18.22 6.51
C PRO A 128 7.43 19.05 7.09
#